data_AF-A0A956XPR7-F1
#
_entry.id   AF-A0A956XPR7-F1
#
_cell.length_a   1.000
_cell.length_b   1.000
_cell.length_c   1.000
_cell.angle_alpha   90.00
_cell.angle_beta   90.00
_cell.angle_gamma   90.00
#
_symmetry.space_group_name_H-M   'P 1'
#
loop_
_entity.id
_entity.type
_entity.pdbx_description
1 polymer ?
#
loop_
_entity_poly.entity_id
_entity_poly.type
_entity_poly.pdbx_seq_one_letter_code
_entity_poly.pdbx_strand_id
1 'polypeptide(L)' 'SGVEGCLSLPGLLGEVDRHESVVITGQDRYGKEWRLKAKGWLARVFQHEIDHLDGILFTDHTDKVWQADEEDEEVVE' A
#
# COMPACT_ATOMS: atom_id res chain seq x y z
N SER A 1 -9.27 2.83 7.75
CA SER A 1 -9.42 1.52 7.11
C SER A 1 -9.69 1.63 5.61
N GLY A 2 -9.19 0.68 4.81
CA GLY A 2 -9.36 0.62 3.35
C GLY A 2 -8.71 -0.64 2.77
N VAL A 3 -9.14 -1.05 1.58
CA VAL A 3 -8.67 -2.29 0.93
C VAL A 3 -7.29 -2.08 0.30
N GLU A 4 -6.38 -3.01 0.56
CA GLU A 4 -5.09 -3.15 -0.11
C GLU A 4 -5.00 -4.50 -0.82
N GLY A 5 -4.22 -4.52 -1.90
CA GLY A 5 -3.72 -5.72 -2.55
C GLY A 5 -2.25 -5.54 -2.88
N CYS A 6 -1.56 -6.59 -3.30
CA CYS A 6 -0.15 -6.52 -3.66
C CYS A 6 0.14 -7.38 -4.89
N LEU A 7 0.94 -6.87 -5.83
CA LEU A 7 1.35 -7.64 -7.01
C LEU A 7 2.17 -8.89 -6.64
N SER A 8 2.83 -8.89 -5.47
CA SER A 8 3.54 -10.05 -4.94
C SER A 8 2.61 -11.14 -4.37
N LEU A 9 1.34 -10.82 -4.12
CA LEU A 9 0.30 -11.70 -3.57
C LEU A 9 -0.95 -11.64 -4.47
N PRO A 10 -0.88 -12.18 -5.69
CA PRO A 10 -1.92 -12.00 -6.71
C PRO A 10 -3.29 -12.52 -6.23
N GLY A 11 -4.30 -11.68 -6.42
CA GLY A 11 -5.68 -11.96 -6.03
C GLY A 11 -5.95 -11.90 -4.52
N LEU A 12 -4.95 -11.65 -3.67
CA LEU A 12 -5.15 -11.51 -2.24
C LEU A 12 -5.42 -10.05 -1.88
N LEU A 13 -6.54 -9.80 -1.21
CA LEU A 13 -6.97 -8.49 -0.73
C LEU A 13 -7.09 -8.48 0.79
N GLY A 14 -6.91 -7.32 1.42
CA GLY A 14 -7.15 -7.17 2.85
C GLY A 14 -7.54 -5.77 3.26
N GLU A 15 -8.31 -5.68 4.35
CA GLU A 15 -8.74 -4.41 4.93
C GLU A 15 -7.67 -3.93 5.94
N VAL A 16 -6.93 -2.88 5.59
CA VAL A 16 -5.78 -2.40 6.36
C VAL A 16 -6.00 -0.98 6.88
N ASP A 17 -5.71 -0.78 8.17
CA ASP A 17 -5.63 0.55 8.77
C ASP A 17 -4.25 1.16 8.55
N ARG A 18 -4.25 2.37 7.98
CA ARG A 18 -3.05 3.18 7.70
C ARG A 18 -3.24 4.58 8.24
N HIS A 19 -2.15 5.31 8.40
CA HIS A 19 -2.22 6.73 8.73
C HIS A 19 -2.80 7.51 7.56
N GLU A 20 -3.80 8.36 7.84
CA GLU A 20 -4.48 9.18 6.83
C GLU A 20 -3.56 10.24 6.19
N SER A 21 -2.51 10.64 6.90
CA SER A 21 -1.49 11.55 6.38
C SER A 21 -0.11 11.20 6.90
N VAL A 22 0.89 11.27 6.02
CA VAL A 22 2.29 11.04 6.36
C VAL A 22 3.19 12.10 5.72
N VAL A 23 4.39 12.23 6.25
CA VAL A 23 5.46 13.01 5.63
C VAL A 23 6.58 12.06 5.25
N ILE A 24 6.81 11.90 3.95
CA ILE A 24 7.86 11.04 3.40
C ILE A 24 9.10 11.89 3.12
N THR A 25 10.26 11.33 3.42
CA THR A 25 11.57 11.83 2.99
C THR A 25 12.29 10.76 2.21
N GLY A 26 13.01 11.13 1.17
CA GLY A 26 13.76 10.19 0.36
C GLY A 26 14.76 10.90 -0.55
N GLN A 27 15.35 10.12 -1.44
CA GLN A 27 16.22 10.63 -2.49
C GLN A 27 15.63 10.29 -3.86
N ASP A 28 15.88 11.13 -4.85
CA ASP A 28 15.59 10.78 -6.25
C ASP A 28 16.68 9.84 -6.79
N ARG A 29 16.56 9.43 -8.06
CA ARG A 29 17.52 8.53 -8.73
C ARG A 29 18.95 9.10 -8.85
N TYR A 30 19.15 10.38 -8.54
CA TYR A 30 20.45 11.06 -8.55
C TYR A 30 20.97 11.35 -7.13
N GLY A 31 20.28 10.86 -6.08
CA GLY A 31 20.65 11.08 -4.69
C GLY A 31 20.18 12.43 -4.13
N LYS A 32 19.41 13.22 -4.88
CA LYS A 32 18.91 14.51 -4.38
C LYS A 32 17.77 14.28 -3.40
N GLU A 33 17.91 14.85 -2.20
CA GLU A 33 16.89 14.75 -1.16
C GLU A 33 15.59 15.45 -1.56
N TRP A 34 14.48 14.85 -1.16
CA TRP A 34 13.14 15.42 -1.30
C TRP A 34 12.27 15.09 -0.09
N ARG A 35 11.19 15.85 0.06
CA ARG A 35 10.19 15.69 1.12
C ARG A 35 8.79 15.92 0.57
N LEU A 36 7.86 15.02 0.89
CA LEU A 36 6.48 15.06 0.43
C LEU A 36 5.52 14.94 1.61
N LYS A 37 4.48 15.76 1.63
CA LYS A 37 3.31 15.55 2.49
C LYS A 37 2.26 14.81 1.67
N ALA A 38 1.95 13.58 2.04
CA ALA A 38 0.93 12.76 1.39
C ALA A 38 -0.30 12.62 2.29
N LYS A 39 -1.48 12.46 1.68
CA LYS A 39 -2.76 12.22 2.36
C LYS A 39 -3.59 11.21 1.59
N GLY A 40 -4.57 10.59 2.25
CA GLY A 40 -5.51 9.63 1.64
C GLY A 40 -4.78 8.49 0.93
N TRP A 41 -5.22 8.16 -0.29
CA TRP A 41 -4.65 7.06 -1.08
C TRP A 41 -3.14 7.17 -1.31
N LEU A 42 -2.62 8.38 -1.56
CA LEU A 42 -1.17 8.53 -1.76
C LEU A 42 -0.38 8.21 -0.48
N ALA A 43 -0.90 8.62 0.69
CA ALA A 43 -0.28 8.26 1.97
C ALA A 43 -0.30 6.74 2.19
N ARG A 44 -1.40 6.08 1.84
CA ARG A 44 -1.54 4.62 1.92
C ARG A 44 -0.53 3.90 1.04
N VAL A 45 -0.46 4.24 -0.24
CA VAL A 45 0.47 3.59 -1.19
C VAL A 45 1.91 3.74 -0.71
N PHE A 46 2.33 4.93 -0.26
CA PHE A 46 3.68 5.09 0.28
C PHE A 46 3.94 4.23 1.51
N GLN A 47 2.99 4.12 2.44
CA GLN A 47 3.15 3.23 3.60
C GLN A 47 3.30 1.77 3.15
N HIS A 48 2.48 1.30 2.21
CA HIS A 48 2.59 -0.06 1.64
C HIS A 48 3.95 -0.33 1.00
N GLU A 49 4.43 0.56 0.13
CA GLU A 49 5.70 0.36 -0.56
C GLU A 49 6.91 0.52 0.36
N ILE A 50 6.80 1.34 1.40
CA ILE A 50 7.87 1.49 2.40
C ILE A 50 7.97 0.25 3.29
N ASP A 51 6.85 -0.36 3.67
CA ASP A 51 6.83 -1.61 4.45
C ASP A 51 7.63 -2.73 3.76
N HIS A 52 7.56 -2.83 2.42
CA HIS A 52 8.36 -3.79 1.66
C HIS A 52 9.87 -3.61 1.86
N LEU A 53 10.34 -2.38 2.14
CA LEU A 53 11.75 -2.12 2.43
C LEU A 53 12.19 -2.72 3.78
N ASP A 54 11.24 -2.89 4.69
CA ASP A 54 11.44 -3.50 6.01
C ASP A 54 10.99 -4.98 6.04
N GLY A 55 10.60 -5.54 4.89
CA GLY A 55 10.13 -6.93 4.77
C GLY A 55 8.75 -7.19 5.37
N ILE A 56 7.93 -6.15 5.49
CA ILE A 56 6.56 -6.20 6.03
C ILE A 56 5.57 -6.24 4.86
N LEU A 57 4.60 -7.15 4.93
CA LEU A 57 3.51 -7.27 3.97
C LEU A 57 2.22 -6.69 4.56
N PHE A 58 1.28 -6.30 3.70
CA PHE A 58 -0.02 -5.77 4.18
C PHE A 58 -0.80 -6.79 5.04
N THR A 59 -0.58 -8.09 4.82
CA THR A 59 -1.14 -9.19 5.60
C THR A 59 -0.63 -9.23 7.05
N ASP A 60 0.52 -8.61 7.33
CA ASP A 60 1.04 -8.52 8.71
C ASP A 60 0.29 -7.47 9.55
N HIS A 61 -0.48 -6.60 8.89
CA HIS A 61 -1.24 -5.52 9.54
C HIS A 61 -2.72 -5.87 9.79
N THR A 62 -3.23 -6.99 9.26
CA THR A 62 -4.65 -7.31 9.35
C THR A 62 -4.91 -8.80 9.23
N ASP A 63 -5.87 -9.29 10.02
CA ASP A 63 -6.42 -10.66 9.86
C ASP A 63 -7.59 -10.69 8.86
N LYS A 64 -8.07 -9.53 8.38
CA LYS A 64 -9.19 -9.42 7.45
C LYS A 64 -8.71 -9.52 6.01
N VAL A 65 -8.30 -10.71 5.61
CA VAL A 65 -7.75 -11.00 4.28
C VAL A 65 -8.65 -11.99 3.54
N TRP A 66 -8.87 -11.79 2.24
CA TRP A 66 -9.69 -12.65 1.38
C TRP A 66 -9.12 -12.74 -0.04
N GLN A 67 -9.52 -13.78 -0.77
CA GLN A 67 -9.22 -13.92 -2.19
C GLN A 67 -10.27 -13.14 -2.98
N ALA A 68 -9.85 -12.30 -3.93
CA ALA A 68 -10.73 -11.67 -4.91
C ALA A 68 -11.29 -12.76 -5.85
N ASP A 69 -12.58 -12.68 -6.15
CA ASP A 69 -13.25 -13.59 -7.08
C ASP A 69 -13.13 -13.05 -8.52
N GLU A 70 -13.27 -13.90 -9.54
CA GLU A 70 -13.15 -13.53 -10.97
C GLU A 70 -14.11 -12.39 -11.39
N GLU A 71 -15.22 -12.18 -10.66
CA GLU A 71 -16.18 -11.10 -10.89
C GLU A 71 -15.65 -9.70 -10.44
N ASP A 72 -14.68 -9.64 -9.53
CA ASP A 72 -14.07 -8.40 -9.07
C ASP A 72 -13.02 -7.84 -10.08
N GLU A 73 -12.53 -8.68 -11.00
CA GLU A 73 -11.56 -8.29 -12.04
C GLU A 73 -12.18 -7.44 -13.16
N GLU A 74 -13.49 -7.50 -13.39
CA GLU A 74 -14.16 -6.70 -14.44
C GLU A 74 -14.36 -5.21 -14.08
N VAL A 75 -14.10 -4.80 -12.83
CA VAL A 75 -14.38 -3.43 -12.35
C VAL A 75 -13.18 -2.47 -12.49
N VAL A 76 -12.05 -2.95 -13.01
CA VAL A 76 -10.79 -2.18 -13.14
C VAL A 76 -10.50 -1.63 -14.55
N GLU A 77 -11.45 -1.68 -15.50
CA GLU A 77 -11.35 -0.99 -16.80
C GLU A 77 -11.82 0.48 -16.78
#